data_AF-A0A7W1PV94-F1
#
_entry.id   AF-A0A7W1PV94-F1
#
_cell.length_a   1.000
_cell.length_b   1.000
_cell.length_c   1.000
_cell.angle_alpha   90.00
_cell.angle_beta   90.00
_cell.angle_gamma   90.00
#
_symmetry.space_group_name_H-M   'P 1'
#
loop_
_entity.id
_entity.type
_entity.pdbx_description
1 polymer ?
#
loop_
_entity_poly.entity_id
_entity_poly.type
_entity_poly.pdbx_seq_one_letter_code
_entity_poly.pdbx_strand_id
1 'polypeptide(L)'
;FGMGLKTGSLPTDNTLKMVRNPPSSNQHSRMFDKLLGNTEFRNFFINRYADLLNTAYHINNIKLHTAALKGSIEAEMPRHVARWDYGLTAWHESIDYLIDFSEQRVGYARQQVQDEFGLLKQVIVTLNVVPSEAGRIQINTIIPDSVPWTGIYYDGVPVTITAFGNPGYDFSFWSQNALITDVGNAEQIINLSSEETFTANFIWTNVREEENSPFTLTLSPNPSKENMQVDIVLRDDIYLPYLVEIVANDGRVIKQWNFEGNQKFMLQRENFTSGLHLIRISSENFSVIKKLIFH
;
A
#
# COMPACT_ATOMS: atom_id res chain seq x y z
N PHE A 1 -15.04 -15.94 -15.40
CA PHE A 1 -14.76 -15.36 -14.07
C PHE A 1 -14.90 -13.84 -14.13
N GLY A 2 -15.02 -13.15 -12.99
CA GLY A 2 -15.30 -11.71 -12.91
C GLY A 2 -16.71 -11.40 -12.34
N MET A 3 -17.24 -10.21 -12.67
CA MET A 3 -18.54 -9.74 -12.16
C MET A 3 -19.71 -10.53 -12.76
N GLY A 4 -19.68 -10.87 -14.05
CA GLY A 4 -20.59 -11.88 -14.63
C GLY A 4 -22.08 -11.50 -14.71
N LEU A 5 -22.40 -10.21 -14.69
CA LEU A 5 -23.77 -9.71 -14.81
C LEU A 5 -24.35 -10.00 -16.21
N LYS A 6 -25.44 -10.76 -16.26
CA LYS A 6 -26.30 -10.95 -17.43
C LYS A 6 -27.74 -11.24 -16.99
N THR A 7 -28.69 -11.20 -17.92
CA THR A 7 -30.07 -11.59 -17.62
C THR A 7 -30.12 -12.99 -17.00
N GLY A 8 -30.73 -13.11 -15.81
CA GLY A 8 -30.85 -14.35 -15.07
C GLY A 8 -29.61 -14.82 -14.31
N SER A 9 -28.50 -14.07 -14.29
CA SER A 9 -27.35 -14.40 -13.44
C SER A 9 -27.61 -14.01 -11.99
N LEU A 10 -27.16 -14.84 -11.06
CA LEU A 10 -27.16 -14.54 -9.63
C LEU A 10 -25.79 -14.05 -9.17
N PRO A 11 -25.70 -13.16 -8.16
CA PRO A 11 -24.41 -12.77 -7.57
C PRO A 11 -23.59 -13.97 -7.04
N THR A 12 -24.26 -15.07 -6.72
CA THR A 12 -23.70 -16.33 -6.24
C THR A 12 -23.16 -17.23 -7.35
N ASP A 13 -23.40 -16.94 -8.63
CA ASP A 13 -22.98 -17.80 -9.74
C ASP A 13 -21.44 -17.94 -9.77
N ASN A 14 -20.96 -19.17 -9.60
CA ASN A 14 -19.53 -19.45 -9.58
C ASN A 14 -18.97 -19.62 -11.01
N THR A 15 -18.83 -18.50 -11.71
CA THR A 15 -18.29 -18.47 -13.07
C THR A 15 -16.81 -18.87 -13.15
N LEU A 16 -16.07 -18.89 -12.03
CA LEU A 16 -14.70 -19.40 -11.98
C LEU A 16 -14.71 -20.93 -12.03
N LYS A 17 -15.54 -21.58 -11.20
CA LYS A 17 -15.77 -23.02 -11.22
C LYS A 17 -16.23 -23.50 -12.59
N MET A 18 -17.15 -22.78 -13.23
CA MET A 18 -17.65 -23.14 -14.56
C MET A 18 -16.56 -23.12 -15.64
N VAL A 19 -15.59 -22.20 -15.53
CA VAL A 19 -14.48 -22.14 -16.49
C VAL A 19 -13.46 -23.26 -16.23
N ARG A 20 -13.21 -23.60 -14.96
CA ARG A 20 -12.29 -24.69 -14.58
C ARG A 20 -12.87 -26.08 -14.82
N ASN A 21 -14.17 -26.22 -14.58
CA ASN A 21 -14.93 -27.46 -14.67
C ASN A 21 -16.17 -27.29 -15.58
N PRO A 22 -15.98 -27.04 -16.89
CA PRO A 22 -17.10 -26.78 -17.79
C PRO A 22 -17.92 -28.06 -18.03
N PRO A 23 -19.25 -27.95 -18.25
CA PRO A 23 -20.10 -29.10 -18.54
C PRO A 23 -19.72 -29.84 -19.82
N SER A 24 -19.08 -29.12 -20.76
CA SER A 24 -18.48 -29.66 -21.97
C SER A 24 -17.06 -29.14 -22.14
N SER A 25 -16.13 -30.03 -22.47
CA SER A 25 -14.74 -29.66 -22.76
C SER A 25 -14.67 -28.63 -23.90
N ASN A 26 -14.04 -27.50 -23.64
CA ASN A 26 -13.73 -26.47 -24.64
C ASN A 26 -12.25 -26.08 -24.56
N GLN A 27 -11.69 -25.55 -25.65
CA GLN A 27 -10.26 -25.26 -25.75
C GLN A 27 -9.80 -24.18 -24.75
N HIS A 28 -10.63 -23.17 -24.50
CA HIS A 28 -10.31 -22.06 -23.57
C HIS A 28 -10.20 -22.54 -22.13
N SER A 29 -11.17 -23.31 -21.64
CA SER A 29 -11.16 -23.91 -20.30
C SER A 29 -9.96 -24.83 -20.11
N ARG A 30 -9.64 -25.67 -21.11
CA ARG A 30 -8.46 -26.55 -21.03
C ARG A 30 -7.15 -25.77 -20.99
N MET A 31 -7.02 -24.73 -21.82
CA MET A 31 -5.85 -23.86 -21.81
C MET A 31 -5.68 -23.17 -20.45
N PHE A 32 -6.77 -22.59 -19.93
CA PHE A 32 -6.77 -21.93 -18.62
C PHE A 32 -6.36 -22.90 -17.50
N ASP A 33 -6.97 -24.09 -17.45
CA ASP A 33 -6.64 -25.10 -16.44
C ASP A 33 -5.17 -25.56 -16.51
N LYS A 34 -4.63 -25.71 -17.73
CA LYS A 34 -3.20 -26.03 -17.91
C LYS A 34 -2.27 -24.90 -17.44
N LEU A 35 -2.62 -23.65 -17.70
CA LEU A 35 -1.84 -22.51 -17.21
C LEU A 35 -1.83 -22.42 -15.69
N LEU A 36 -2.95 -22.77 -15.02
CA LEU A 36 -3.02 -22.82 -13.56
C LEU A 36 -2.12 -23.88 -12.92
N GLY A 37 -1.59 -24.83 -13.70
CA GLY A 37 -0.56 -25.78 -13.25
C GLY A 37 0.82 -25.12 -13.04
N ASN A 38 1.04 -23.91 -13.55
CA ASN A 38 2.23 -23.12 -13.26
C ASN A 38 1.97 -22.23 -12.03
N THR A 39 2.77 -22.38 -10.97
CA THR A 39 2.59 -21.66 -9.70
C THR A 39 2.69 -20.14 -9.85
N GLU A 40 3.60 -19.64 -10.69
CA GLU A 40 3.76 -18.21 -10.93
C GLU A 40 2.50 -17.63 -11.60
N PHE A 41 2.00 -18.29 -12.66
CA PHE A 41 0.76 -17.88 -13.31
C PHE A 41 -0.45 -18.00 -12.37
N ARG A 42 -0.53 -19.08 -11.58
CA ARG A 42 -1.59 -19.28 -10.58
C ARG A 42 -1.61 -18.12 -9.58
N ASN A 43 -0.45 -17.76 -9.03
CA ASN A 43 -0.34 -16.67 -8.06
C ASN A 43 -0.64 -15.32 -8.72
N PHE A 44 -0.12 -15.07 -9.92
CA PHE A 44 -0.42 -13.88 -10.71
C PHE A 44 -1.93 -13.75 -10.96
N PHE A 45 -2.61 -14.84 -11.35
CA PHE A 45 -4.05 -14.83 -11.60
C PHE A 45 -4.84 -14.46 -10.33
N ILE A 46 -4.51 -15.09 -9.19
CA ILE A 46 -5.18 -14.85 -7.92
C ILE A 46 -4.97 -13.40 -7.46
N ASN A 47 -3.72 -12.93 -7.49
CA ASN A 47 -3.38 -11.55 -7.12
C ASN A 47 -4.03 -10.55 -8.07
N ARG A 48 -4.04 -10.80 -9.37
CA ARG A 48 -4.71 -9.91 -10.33
C ARG A 48 -6.22 -9.85 -10.09
N TYR A 49 -6.83 -10.96 -9.70
CA TYR A 49 -8.24 -10.98 -9.32
C TYR A 49 -8.50 -10.16 -8.05
N ALA A 50 -7.66 -10.32 -7.03
CA ALA A 50 -7.71 -9.51 -5.81
C ALA A 50 -7.52 -8.02 -6.12
N ASP A 51 -6.55 -7.67 -6.98
CA ASP A 51 -6.30 -6.30 -7.40
C ASP A 51 -7.55 -5.68 -8.04
N LEU A 52 -8.24 -6.41 -8.92
CA LEU A 52 -9.48 -5.95 -9.54
C LEU A 52 -10.60 -5.75 -8.51
N LEU A 53 -10.76 -6.66 -7.54
CA LEU A 53 -11.74 -6.53 -6.46
C LEU A 53 -11.43 -5.37 -5.51
N ASN A 54 -10.16 -5.02 -5.34
CA ASN A 54 -9.73 -3.88 -4.53
C ASN A 54 -9.76 -2.55 -5.31
N THR A 55 -9.92 -2.59 -6.64
CA THR A 55 -9.94 -1.40 -7.51
C THR A 55 -11.18 -1.37 -8.40
N ALA A 56 -11.09 -1.75 -9.67
CA ALA A 56 -12.13 -1.55 -10.69
C ALA A 56 -13.49 -2.15 -10.30
N TYR A 57 -13.49 -3.28 -9.58
CA TYR A 57 -14.70 -3.96 -9.12
C TYR A 57 -15.07 -3.60 -7.67
N HIS A 58 -14.32 -2.71 -7.02
CA HIS A 58 -14.73 -2.16 -5.73
C HIS A 58 -16.05 -1.40 -5.89
N ILE A 59 -16.99 -1.59 -4.97
CA ILE A 59 -18.35 -1.06 -5.12
C ILE A 59 -18.39 0.46 -5.31
N ASN A 60 -17.53 1.20 -4.60
CA ASN A 60 -17.46 2.65 -4.74
C ASN A 60 -17.08 3.06 -6.18
N ASN A 61 -16.18 2.32 -6.83
CA ASN A 61 -15.81 2.59 -8.22
C ASN A 61 -16.95 2.23 -9.18
N ILE A 62 -17.64 1.11 -8.96
CA ILE A 62 -18.81 0.73 -9.77
C ILE A 62 -19.90 1.80 -9.65
N LYS A 63 -20.24 2.24 -8.44
CA LYS A 63 -21.24 3.30 -8.20
C LYS A 63 -20.84 4.62 -8.86
N LEU A 64 -19.59 5.04 -8.67
CA LEU A 64 -19.06 6.28 -9.26
C LEU A 64 -19.19 6.29 -10.78
N HIS A 65 -18.73 5.22 -11.44
CA HIS A 65 -18.77 5.13 -12.90
C HIS A 65 -20.20 4.94 -13.42
N THR A 66 -21.04 4.19 -12.71
CA THR A 66 -22.46 4.03 -13.09
C THR A 66 -23.21 5.36 -13.03
N ALA A 67 -22.98 6.16 -11.98
CA ALA A 67 -23.58 7.48 -11.85
C ALA A 67 -23.12 8.42 -12.96
N ALA A 68 -21.82 8.42 -13.29
CA ALA A 68 -21.26 9.23 -14.37
C ALA A 68 -21.87 8.85 -15.74
N LEU A 69 -21.95 7.55 -16.04
CA LEU A 69 -22.56 7.04 -17.28
C LEU A 69 -24.06 7.35 -17.35
N LYS A 70 -24.80 7.12 -16.26
CA LYS A 70 -26.23 7.47 -16.16
C LYS A 70 -26.44 8.94 -16.49
N GLY A 71 -25.72 9.83 -15.80
CA GLY A 71 -25.84 11.27 -15.99
C GLY A 71 -25.51 11.74 -17.42
N SER A 72 -24.60 11.05 -18.12
CA SER A 72 -24.23 11.39 -19.49
C SER A 72 -25.29 11.09 -20.56
N ILE A 73 -26.28 10.25 -20.27
CA ILE A 73 -27.32 9.84 -21.22
C ILE A 73 -28.74 10.14 -20.73
N GLU A 74 -28.90 10.62 -19.50
CA GLU A 74 -30.19 10.74 -18.82
C GLU A 74 -31.15 11.69 -19.55
N ALA A 75 -30.64 12.77 -20.16
CA ALA A 75 -31.46 13.73 -20.89
C ALA A 75 -32.03 13.16 -22.21
N GLU A 76 -31.35 12.18 -22.80
CA GLU A 76 -31.71 11.52 -24.06
C GLU A 76 -32.69 10.37 -23.86
N MET A 77 -32.76 9.82 -22.64
CA MET A 77 -33.58 8.66 -22.33
C MET A 77 -35.08 8.85 -22.61
N PRO A 78 -35.73 10.00 -22.33
CA PRO A 78 -37.14 10.20 -22.70
C PRO A 78 -37.40 10.02 -24.19
N ARG A 79 -36.49 10.51 -25.06
CA ARG A 79 -36.62 10.32 -26.51
C ARG A 79 -36.38 8.87 -26.92
N HIS A 80 -35.43 8.19 -26.27
CA HIS A 80 -35.16 6.77 -26.50
C HIS A 80 -36.36 5.89 -26.14
N VAL A 81 -36.93 6.12 -24.96
CA VAL A 81 -38.15 5.49 -24.43
C VAL A 81 -39.31 5.66 -25.41
N ALA A 82 -39.57 6.87 -25.90
CA ALA A 82 -40.64 7.14 -26.86
C ALA A 82 -40.44 6.43 -28.21
N ARG A 83 -39.19 6.16 -28.62
CA ARG A 83 -38.87 5.54 -29.92
C ARG A 83 -38.96 4.02 -29.90
N TRP A 84 -38.57 3.40 -28.78
CA TRP A 84 -38.39 1.95 -28.63
C TRP A 84 -39.39 1.30 -27.67
N ASP A 85 -40.32 2.09 -27.12
CA ASP A 85 -41.38 1.65 -26.21
C ASP A 85 -40.85 0.90 -24.98
N TYR A 86 -39.78 1.45 -24.39
CA TYR A 86 -39.20 0.96 -23.15
C TYR A 86 -39.55 1.93 -22.02
N GLY A 87 -39.84 1.46 -20.80
CA GLY A 87 -40.21 2.35 -19.70
C GLY A 87 -39.01 3.09 -19.09
N LEU A 88 -39.13 4.40 -18.82
CA LEU A 88 -38.09 5.16 -18.10
C LEU A 88 -37.86 4.60 -16.68
N THR A 89 -38.93 4.17 -16.02
CA THR A 89 -38.86 3.47 -14.74
C THR A 89 -38.07 2.17 -14.86
N ALA A 90 -38.34 1.36 -15.87
CA ALA A 90 -37.62 0.10 -16.10
C ALA A 90 -36.12 0.32 -16.39
N TRP A 91 -35.75 1.48 -16.96
CA TRP A 91 -34.34 1.86 -17.13
C TRP A 91 -33.68 2.16 -15.78
N HIS A 92 -34.31 2.94 -14.92
CA HIS A 92 -33.82 3.19 -13.57
C HIS A 92 -33.71 1.90 -12.75
N GLU A 93 -34.74 1.05 -12.77
CA GLU A 93 -34.73 -0.25 -12.09
C GLU A 93 -33.58 -1.15 -12.58
N SER A 94 -33.23 -1.09 -13.87
CA SER A 94 -32.09 -1.84 -14.42
C SER A 94 -30.74 -1.34 -13.89
N ILE A 95 -30.62 -0.04 -13.63
CA ILE A 95 -29.43 0.57 -13.04
C ILE A 95 -29.32 0.17 -11.57
N ASP A 96 -30.42 0.25 -10.82
CA ASP A 96 -30.46 -0.16 -9.42
C ASP A 96 -30.10 -1.64 -9.28
N TYR A 97 -30.65 -2.50 -10.15
CA TYR A 97 -30.30 -3.92 -10.21
C TYR A 97 -28.80 -4.17 -10.46
N LEU A 98 -28.16 -3.38 -11.34
CA LEU A 98 -26.71 -3.49 -11.60
C LEU A 98 -25.90 -3.18 -10.33
N ILE A 99 -26.29 -2.13 -9.59
CA ILE A 99 -25.62 -1.74 -8.34
C ILE A 99 -25.82 -2.83 -7.28
N ASP A 100 -27.06 -3.25 -7.04
CA ASP A 100 -27.41 -4.27 -6.03
C ASP A 100 -26.72 -5.61 -6.31
N PHE A 101 -26.69 -6.03 -7.58
CA PHE A 101 -25.96 -7.22 -8.00
C PHE A 101 -24.47 -7.08 -7.68
N SER A 102 -23.88 -5.93 -8.01
CA SER A 102 -22.46 -5.69 -7.84
C SER A 102 -22.05 -5.65 -6.37
N GLU A 103 -22.87 -5.06 -5.49
CA GLU A 103 -22.64 -5.04 -4.03
C GLU A 103 -22.47 -6.44 -3.46
N GLN A 104 -23.35 -7.35 -3.85
CA GLN A 104 -23.30 -8.72 -3.37
C GLN A 104 -22.19 -9.52 -4.05
N ARG A 105 -21.99 -9.30 -5.36
CA ARG A 105 -21.10 -10.11 -6.19
C ARG A 105 -19.63 -10.01 -5.76
N VAL A 106 -19.18 -8.85 -5.29
CA VAL A 106 -17.78 -8.66 -4.86
C VAL A 106 -17.39 -9.65 -3.76
N GLY A 107 -18.25 -9.80 -2.74
CA GLY A 107 -18.04 -10.74 -1.64
C GLY A 107 -18.03 -12.19 -2.11
N TYR A 108 -19.03 -12.60 -2.89
CA TYR A 108 -19.10 -13.96 -3.43
C TYR A 108 -17.94 -14.28 -4.36
N ALA A 109 -17.55 -13.35 -5.24
CA ALA A 109 -16.42 -13.54 -6.15
C ALA A 109 -15.11 -13.75 -5.38
N ARG A 110 -14.88 -12.99 -4.31
CA ARG A 110 -13.72 -13.15 -3.43
C ARG A 110 -13.72 -14.52 -2.76
N GLN A 111 -14.85 -14.92 -2.18
CA GLN A 111 -14.98 -16.23 -1.54
C GLN A 111 -14.76 -17.38 -2.53
N GLN A 112 -15.31 -17.28 -3.75
CA GLN A 112 -15.14 -18.29 -4.78
C GLN A 112 -13.67 -18.44 -5.22
N VAL A 113 -12.89 -17.37 -5.26
CA VAL A 113 -11.44 -17.48 -5.51
C VAL A 113 -10.77 -18.25 -4.38
N GLN A 114 -11.07 -17.94 -3.12
CA GLN A 114 -10.54 -18.69 -1.97
C GLN A 114 -10.86 -20.18 -2.06
N ASP A 115 -12.14 -20.52 -2.27
CA ASP A 115 -12.63 -21.90 -2.29
C ASP A 115 -12.05 -22.70 -3.46
N GLU A 116 -12.08 -22.15 -4.67
CA GLU A 116 -11.63 -22.85 -5.87
C GLU A 116 -10.12 -23.11 -5.84
N PHE A 117 -9.34 -22.20 -5.26
CA PHE A 117 -7.88 -22.35 -5.18
C PHE A 117 -7.40 -23.00 -3.88
N GLY A 118 -8.30 -23.34 -2.96
CA GLY A 118 -7.97 -23.96 -1.67
C GLY A 118 -7.11 -23.07 -0.78
N LEU A 119 -7.38 -21.76 -0.77
CA LEU A 119 -6.61 -20.78 0.01
C LEU A 119 -7.05 -20.78 1.47
N LEU A 120 -6.13 -20.52 2.39
CA LEU A 120 -6.37 -20.69 3.83
C LEU A 120 -7.41 -19.71 4.37
N LYS A 121 -7.24 -18.43 4.04
CA LYS A 121 -8.10 -17.32 4.48
C LYS A 121 -7.87 -16.07 3.65
N GLN A 122 -8.81 -15.14 3.76
CA GLN A 122 -8.65 -13.75 3.34
C GLN A 122 -7.94 -12.95 4.42
N VAL A 123 -7.09 -12.00 4.02
CA VAL A 123 -6.28 -11.16 4.91
C VAL A 123 -6.40 -9.71 4.47
N ILE A 124 -6.67 -8.83 5.43
CA ILE A 124 -6.69 -7.38 5.24
C ILE A 124 -5.25 -6.87 5.27
N VAL A 125 -4.91 -5.99 4.32
CA VAL A 125 -3.62 -5.32 4.23
C VAL A 125 -3.85 -3.83 4.28
N THR A 126 -3.11 -3.14 5.15
CA THR A 126 -3.09 -1.68 5.20
C THR A 126 -1.74 -1.17 4.72
N LEU A 127 -1.74 -0.19 3.81
CA LEU A 127 -0.53 0.51 3.34
C LEU A 127 -0.53 1.93 3.88
N ASN A 128 0.60 2.41 4.37
CA ASN A 128 0.76 3.77 4.88
C ASN A 128 2.13 4.36 4.51
N VAL A 129 2.24 5.69 4.49
CA VAL A 129 3.52 6.38 4.25
C VAL A 129 3.78 7.45 5.30
N VAL A 130 5.05 7.64 5.65
CA VAL A 130 5.49 8.67 6.59
C VAL A 130 6.73 9.38 6.03
N PRO A 131 6.78 10.72 5.99
CA PRO A 131 5.68 11.66 6.21
C PRO A 131 4.51 11.50 5.20
N SER A 132 3.35 12.08 5.50
CA SER A 132 2.23 12.11 4.54
C SER A 132 2.69 12.75 3.23
N GLU A 133 2.22 12.23 2.10
CA GLU A 133 2.58 12.69 0.74
C GLU A 133 4.07 12.53 0.36
N ALA A 134 4.93 11.95 1.22
CA ALA A 134 6.35 11.82 0.94
C ALA A 134 6.67 10.71 -0.08
N GLY A 135 5.74 9.77 -0.30
CA GLY A 135 5.91 8.70 -1.26
C GLY A 135 4.65 7.91 -1.49
N ARG A 136 4.79 6.80 -2.22
CA ARG A 136 3.71 5.89 -2.60
C ARG A 136 4.18 4.46 -2.37
N ILE A 137 3.21 3.57 -2.17
CA ILE A 137 3.48 2.13 -2.12
C ILE A 137 2.68 1.49 -3.25
N GLN A 138 3.35 0.74 -4.10
CA GLN A 138 2.69 -0.18 -5.03
C GLN A 138 2.48 -1.52 -4.32
N ILE A 139 1.31 -2.13 -4.47
CA ILE A 139 1.05 -3.52 -4.13
C ILE A 139 0.59 -4.24 -5.39
N ASN A 140 1.34 -5.26 -5.82
CA ASN A 140 1.16 -5.93 -7.11
C ASN A 140 1.05 -4.92 -8.27
N THR A 141 -0.16 -4.71 -8.82
CA THR A 141 -0.43 -3.76 -9.90
C THR A 141 -1.11 -2.46 -9.45
N ILE A 142 -1.38 -2.30 -8.15
CA ILE A 142 -2.09 -1.16 -7.58
C ILE A 142 -1.09 -0.17 -7.02
N ILE A 143 -1.21 1.09 -7.41
CA ILE A 143 -0.64 2.24 -6.69
C ILE A 143 -1.85 3.03 -6.17
N PRO A 144 -2.15 2.98 -4.86
CA PRO A 144 -3.27 3.74 -4.30
C PRO A 144 -3.10 5.25 -4.51
N ASP A 145 -4.20 5.94 -4.80
CA ASP A 145 -4.21 7.41 -4.96
C ASP A 145 -4.01 8.14 -3.64
N SER A 146 -4.36 7.50 -2.52
CA SER A 146 -4.18 8.02 -1.16
C SER A 146 -3.88 6.89 -0.18
N VAL A 147 -3.26 7.25 0.93
CA VAL A 147 -2.99 6.36 2.06
C VAL A 147 -3.46 7.01 3.38
N PRO A 148 -3.86 6.23 4.42
CA PRO A 148 -3.81 4.78 4.48
C PRO A 148 -4.79 4.11 3.49
N TRP A 149 -4.32 3.06 2.82
CA TRP A 149 -5.12 2.28 1.88
C TRP A 149 -5.30 0.85 2.40
N THR A 150 -6.53 0.33 2.32
CA THR A 150 -6.84 -1.04 2.75
C THR A 150 -7.29 -1.90 1.57
N GLY A 151 -6.78 -3.13 1.49
CA GLY A 151 -7.21 -4.12 0.51
C GLY A 151 -7.31 -5.52 1.12
N ILE A 152 -8.00 -6.43 0.44
CA ILE A 152 -8.10 -7.83 0.87
C ILE A 152 -7.36 -8.72 -0.12
N TYR A 153 -6.47 -9.57 0.40
CA TYR A 153 -5.70 -10.59 -0.31
C TYR A 153 -5.86 -11.95 0.37
N TYR A 154 -5.07 -12.94 -0.02
CA TYR A 154 -5.20 -14.31 0.49
C TYR A 154 -3.90 -14.83 1.08
N ASP A 155 -4.02 -15.54 2.19
CA ASP A 155 -2.90 -16.30 2.77
C ASP A 155 -2.56 -17.51 1.87
N GLY A 156 -1.25 -17.72 1.67
CA GLY A 156 -0.69 -18.72 0.77
C GLY A 156 -0.41 -18.22 -0.64
N VAL A 157 -0.66 -16.93 -0.94
CA VAL A 157 -0.33 -16.30 -2.21
C VAL A 157 0.51 -15.03 -1.94
N PRO A 158 1.83 -15.07 -2.21
CA PRO A 158 2.68 -13.92 -1.95
C PRO A 158 2.27 -12.70 -2.79
N VAL A 159 2.31 -11.52 -2.17
CA VAL A 159 2.16 -10.22 -2.84
C VAL A 159 3.50 -9.50 -2.89
N THR A 160 3.69 -8.64 -3.88
CA THR A 160 4.86 -7.75 -3.93
C THR A 160 4.44 -6.35 -3.51
N ILE A 161 5.12 -5.75 -2.54
CA ILE A 161 5.00 -4.32 -2.23
C ILE A 161 6.29 -3.60 -2.56
N THR A 162 6.19 -2.41 -3.16
CA THR A 162 7.35 -1.60 -3.54
C THR A 162 7.11 -0.14 -3.16
N ALA A 163 8.04 0.47 -2.42
CA ALA A 163 7.96 1.87 -2.02
C ALA A 163 8.68 2.79 -3.01
N PHE A 164 8.02 3.90 -3.37
CA PHE A 164 8.55 4.92 -4.28
C PHE A 164 8.49 6.30 -3.62
N GLY A 165 9.61 7.01 -3.56
CA GLY A 165 9.64 8.39 -3.10
C GLY A 165 8.95 9.31 -4.10
N ASN A 166 8.15 10.26 -3.60
CA ASN A 166 7.67 11.35 -4.44
C ASN A 166 8.82 12.33 -4.72
N PRO A 167 8.71 13.23 -5.73
CA PRO A 167 9.75 14.22 -6.00
C PRO A 167 10.15 14.98 -4.72
N GLY A 168 11.46 15.01 -4.44
CA GLY A 168 11.97 15.58 -3.20
C GLY A 168 12.11 14.57 -2.05
N TYR A 169 11.79 13.28 -2.24
CA TYR A 169 11.92 12.26 -1.21
C TYR A 169 12.54 10.95 -1.74
N ASP A 170 13.32 10.29 -0.89
CA ASP A 170 13.86 8.96 -1.09
C ASP A 170 13.27 8.00 -0.05
N PHE A 171 13.07 6.75 -0.46
CA PHE A 171 12.74 5.69 0.49
C PHE A 171 13.88 5.50 1.48
N SER A 172 13.53 5.40 2.77
CA SER A 172 14.48 5.18 3.85
C SER A 172 14.38 3.75 4.39
N PHE A 173 13.24 3.37 4.94
CA PHE A 173 13.01 2.02 5.47
C PHE A 173 11.51 1.70 5.67
N TRP A 174 11.16 0.43 5.71
CA TRP A 174 9.86 -0.06 6.18
C TRP A 174 9.83 -0.11 7.70
N SER A 175 8.74 0.35 8.33
CA SER A 175 8.53 0.11 9.76
C SER A 175 8.46 -1.39 10.03
N GLN A 176 9.10 -1.84 11.12
CA GLN A 176 9.12 -3.26 11.47
C GLN A 176 7.70 -3.78 11.77
N ASN A 177 7.37 -4.92 11.18
CA ASN A 177 6.21 -5.74 11.54
C ASN A 177 6.60 -7.23 11.50
N ALA A 178 5.63 -8.12 11.69
CA ALA A 178 5.88 -9.57 11.73
C ALA A 178 6.32 -10.18 10.38
N LEU A 179 6.08 -9.49 9.27
CA LEU A 179 6.26 -10.01 7.91
C LEU A 179 7.41 -9.34 7.14
N ILE A 180 7.90 -8.19 7.59
CA ILE A 180 9.07 -7.50 7.01
C ILE A 180 10.36 -8.08 7.57
N THR A 181 11.18 -8.66 6.70
CA THR A 181 12.48 -9.26 7.08
C THR A 181 13.68 -8.37 6.79
N ASP A 182 13.58 -7.49 5.79
CA ASP A 182 14.63 -6.52 5.45
C ASP A 182 13.99 -5.13 5.35
N VAL A 183 14.05 -4.36 6.43
CA VAL A 183 13.48 -3.01 6.46
C VAL A 183 14.11 -2.05 5.45
N GLY A 184 15.32 -2.31 4.96
CA GLY A 184 16.06 -1.43 4.06
C GLY A 184 15.79 -1.67 2.57
N ASN A 185 15.17 -2.79 2.20
CA ASN A 185 14.82 -3.07 0.82
C ASN A 185 13.46 -2.44 0.46
N ALA A 186 13.43 -1.55 -0.53
CA ALA A 186 12.21 -0.88 -0.97
C ALA A 186 11.17 -1.86 -1.54
N GLU A 187 11.59 -3.02 -2.05
CA GLU A 187 10.71 -4.08 -2.55
C GLU A 187 10.67 -5.27 -1.58
N GLN A 188 9.46 -5.77 -1.31
CA GLN A 188 9.23 -6.90 -0.43
C GLN A 188 8.26 -7.88 -1.09
N ILE A 189 8.57 -9.17 -1.03
CA ILE A 189 7.68 -10.26 -1.44
C ILE A 189 7.18 -10.94 -0.18
N ILE A 190 5.88 -10.83 0.10
CA ILE A 190 5.31 -11.16 1.41
C ILE A 190 4.17 -12.15 1.27
N ASN A 191 4.21 -13.25 2.04
CA ASN A 191 3.03 -14.07 2.28
C ASN A 191 2.22 -13.49 3.45
N LEU A 192 0.98 -13.08 3.18
CA LEU A 192 0.11 -12.43 4.14
C LEU A 192 -0.58 -13.47 5.02
N SER A 193 -0.05 -13.69 6.23
CA SER A 193 -0.60 -14.68 7.19
C SER A 193 -1.44 -14.07 8.30
N SER A 194 -1.42 -12.75 8.47
CA SER A 194 -2.20 -11.97 9.44
C SER A 194 -2.48 -10.58 8.88
N GLU A 195 -3.49 -9.91 9.43
CA GLU A 195 -3.72 -8.50 9.13
C GLU A 195 -2.52 -7.68 9.60
N GLU A 196 -1.97 -6.87 8.70
CA GLU A 196 -0.76 -6.09 8.95
C GLU A 196 -0.85 -4.71 8.29
N THR A 197 -0.14 -3.75 8.88
CA THR A 197 0.11 -2.45 8.27
C THR A 197 1.55 -2.37 7.80
N PHE A 198 1.74 -2.01 6.53
CA PHE A 198 3.04 -1.76 5.92
C PHE A 198 3.24 -0.25 5.78
N THR A 199 4.14 0.30 6.60
CA THR A 199 4.46 1.72 6.61
C THR A 199 5.82 1.96 5.98
N ALA A 200 5.86 2.66 4.84
CA ALA A 200 7.10 3.10 4.21
C ALA A 200 7.52 4.48 4.76
N ASN A 201 8.76 4.57 5.23
CA ASN A 201 9.33 5.81 5.76
C ASN A 201 10.23 6.45 4.70
N PHE A 202 10.03 7.74 4.45
CA PHE A 202 10.71 8.51 3.43
C PHE A 202 11.46 9.68 4.06
N ILE A 203 12.53 10.10 3.38
CA ILE A 203 13.41 11.20 3.79
C ILE A 203 13.56 12.17 2.64
N TRP A 204 13.72 13.46 2.92
CA TRP A 204 13.83 14.47 1.87
C TRP A 204 15.16 14.33 1.11
N THR A 205 15.13 14.39 -0.22
CA THR A 205 16.28 14.11 -1.09
C THR A 205 17.34 15.21 -1.14
N ASN A 206 17.07 16.44 -0.69
CA ASN A 206 18.17 17.39 -0.44
C ASN A 206 18.77 17.15 0.95
N VAL A 207 19.29 15.94 1.15
CA VAL A 207 20.45 15.76 2.02
C VAL A 207 21.56 16.55 1.32
N ARG A 208 21.74 17.81 1.70
CA ARG A 208 22.95 18.52 1.32
C ARG A 208 24.11 17.71 1.88
N GLU A 209 25.13 17.43 1.06
CA GLU A 209 26.42 16.94 1.56
C GLU A 209 26.82 17.75 2.80
N GLU A 210 27.48 17.17 3.80
CA GLU A 210 27.85 17.85 5.06
C GLU A 210 28.53 19.22 4.82
N GLU A 211 29.12 19.44 3.65
CA GLU A 211 29.69 20.71 3.21
C GLU A 211 28.65 21.82 2.99
N ASN A 212 27.43 21.51 2.56
CA ASN A 212 26.36 22.47 2.30
C ASN A 212 25.20 22.41 3.31
N SER A 213 25.20 21.47 4.26
CA SER A 213 24.20 21.36 5.33
C SER A 213 24.13 22.64 6.18
N PRO A 214 22.94 23.11 6.60
CA PRO A 214 22.80 24.24 7.51
C PRO A 214 23.33 23.95 8.92
N PHE A 215 23.83 22.74 9.18
CA PHE A 215 24.49 22.37 10.42
C PHE A 215 25.57 21.31 10.24
N THR A 216 26.49 21.27 11.19
CA THR A 216 27.47 20.22 11.40
C THR A 216 26.98 19.30 12.53
N LEU A 217 26.85 18.01 12.25
CA LEU A 217 26.50 16.98 13.24
C LEU A 217 27.72 16.11 13.57
N THR A 218 28.21 16.23 14.80
CA THR A 218 29.32 15.44 15.32
C THR A 218 28.82 14.43 16.35
N LEU A 219 29.22 13.17 16.17
CA LEU A 219 28.93 12.07 17.09
C LEU A 219 30.26 11.54 17.61
N SER A 220 30.48 11.56 18.92
CA SER A 220 31.75 11.14 19.50
C SER A 220 31.58 10.46 20.86
N PRO A 221 32.16 9.26 21.09
CA PRO A 221 32.74 8.38 20.07
C PRO A 221 31.64 7.70 19.24
N ASN A 222 31.91 7.36 17.98
CA ASN A 222 30.99 6.56 17.15
C ASN A 222 31.81 5.68 16.18
N PRO A 223 31.81 4.33 16.32
CA PRO A 223 31.03 3.52 17.28
C PRO A 223 31.39 3.77 18.75
N SER A 224 30.46 3.49 19.68
CA SER A 224 30.65 3.64 21.12
C SER A 224 30.31 2.37 21.91
N LYS A 225 31.08 2.08 22.97
CA LYS A 225 30.73 1.10 24.01
C LYS A 225 30.09 1.76 25.24
N GLU A 226 30.22 3.08 25.36
CA GLU A 226 29.75 3.89 26.48
C GLU A 226 28.79 4.97 25.97
N ASN A 227 28.58 6.03 26.75
CA ASN A 227 27.76 7.16 26.34
C ASN A 227 28.34 7.86 25.10
N MET A 228 27.47 8.40 24.25
CA MET A 228 27.86 9.12 23.03
C MET A 228 27.46 10.59 23.13
N GLN A 229 28.39 11.49 22.85
CA GLN A 229 28.12 12.91 22.75
C GLN A 229 27.60 13.25 21.36
N VAL A 230 26.54 14.06 21.33
CA VAL A 230 25.97 14.65 20.12
C VAL A 230 26.21 16.15 20.18
N ASP A 231 26.91 16.68 19.17
CA ASP A 231 27.13 18.11 18.96
C ASP A 231 26.48 18.53 17.64
N ILE A 232 25.53 19.47 17.70
CA ILE A 232 24.82 20.06 16.56
C ILE A 232 25.20 21.54 16.52
N VAL A 233 25.88 21.96 15.46
CA VAL A 233 26.34 23.34 15.27
C VAL A 233 25.74 23.88 13.97
N LEU A 234 24.87 24.87 14.07
CA LEU A 234 24.25 25.56 12.93
C LEU A 234 25.30 26.45 12.22
N ARG A 235 25.25 26.51 10.88
CA ARG A 235 26.08 27.36 10.03
C ARG A 235 25.26 28.58 9.59
N ASP A 236 25.62 29.77 10.08
CA ASP A 236 24.96 31.10 9.89
C ASP A 236 23.48 31.21 10.33
N ASP A 237 22.94 32.44 10.40
CA ASP A 237 21.73 32.97 11.08
C ASP A 237 20.37 32.23 10.91
N ILE A 238 20.33 30.90 11.05
CA ILE A 238 19.15 30.06 10.92
C ILE A 238 18.66 29.71 12.34
N TYR A 239 17.73 30.49 12.88
CA TYR A 239 17.02 30.21 14.13
C TYR A 239 15.70 29.44 13.90
N LEU A 240 15.69 28.49 12.97
CA LEU A 240 14.49 27.69 12.74
C LEU A 240 14.49 26.48 13.69
N PRO A 241 13.33 26.15 14.29
CA PRO A 241 13.21 24.94 15.09
C PRO A 241 13.46 23.72 14.21
N TYR A 242 14.09 22.71 14.82
CA TYR A 242 14.35 21.43 14.19
C TYR A 242 14.03 20.29 15.14
N LEU A 243 13.54 19.19 14.57
CA LEU A 243 13.25 17.94 15.25
C LEU A 243 14.47 17.02 15.15
N VAL A 244 14.90 16.48 16.29
CA VAL A 244 15.90 15.43 16.38
C VAL A 244 15.22 14.15 16.83
N GLU A 245 15.35 13.07 16.07
CA GLU A 245 14.81 11.75 16.38
C GLU A 245 15.96 10.73 16.46
N ILE A 246 15.95 9.87 17.49
CA ILE A 246 16.76 8.65 17.48
C ILE A 246 15.84 7.49 17.12
N VAL A 247 16.21 6.78 16.06
CA VAL A 247 15.43 5.69 15.50
C VAL A 247 16.22 4.39 15.66
N ALA A 248 15.57 3.36 16.18
CA ALA A 248 16.13 2.01 16.24
C ALA A 248 16.28 1.42 14.84
N ASN A 249 17.00 0.30 14.72
CA ASN A 249 17.12 -0.44 13.45
C ASN A 249 15.79 -0.97 12.91
N ASP A 250 14.77 -1.11 13.77
CA ASP A 250 13.40 -1.53 13.46
C ASP A 250 12.50 -0.35 13.02
N GLY A 251 13.06 0.86 12.93
CA GLY A 251 12.32 2.05 12.53
C GLY A 251 11.52 2.73 13.64
N ARG A 252 11.56 2.20 14.87
CA ARG A 252 10.87 2.80 16.02
C ARG A 252 11.62 4.02 16.53
N VAL A 253 10.91 5.13 16.73
CA VAL A 253 11.46 6.31 17.42
C VAL A 253 11.69 5.97 18.89
N ILE A 254 12.96 6.02 19.34
CA ILE A 254 13.37 5.77 20.72
C ILE A 254 13.27 7.05 21.54
N LYS A 255 13.73 8.18 20.99
CA LYS A 255 13.65 9.50 21.60
C LYS A 255 13.48 10.56 20.53
N GLN A 256 12.83 11.65 20.90
CA GLN A 256 12.69 12.83 20.05
C GLN A 256 12.82 14.12 20.87
N TRP A 257 13.33 15.16 20.24
CA TRP A 257 13.46 16.49 20.82
C TRP A 257 13.20 17.56 19.76
N ASN A 258 12.55 18.65 20.15
CA ASN A 258 12.52 19.87 19.36
C ASN A 258 13.55 20.83 19.94
N PHE A 259 14.41 21.34 19.09
CA PHE A 259 15.47 22.26 19.48
C PHE A 259 15.50 23.50 18.60
N GLU A 260 16.06 24.56 19.18
CA GLU A 260 16.46 25.78 18.49
C GLU A 260 17.92 26.08 18.85
N GLY A 261 18.67 26.68 17.92
CA GLY A 261 20.08 27.00 18.13
C GLY A 261 21.02 25.79 18.17
N ASN A 262 22.28 26.03 18.55
CA ASN A 262 23.28 24.98 18.73
C ASN A 262 22.94 24.11 19.93
N GLN A 263 23.16 22.80 19.80
CA GLN A 263 22.82 21.84 20.84
C GLN A 263 23.95 20.88 21.11
N LYS A 264 24.11 20.55 22.40
CA LYS A 264 25.07 19.58 22.88
C LYS A 264 24.46 18.74 23.97
N PHE A 265 24.38 17.43 23.75
CA PHE A 265 23.78 16.51 24.72
C PHE A 265 24.40 15.10 24.65
N MET A 266 24.11 14.30 25.67
CA MET A 266 24.64 12.94 25.83
C MET A 266 23.56 11.90 25.62
N LEU A 267 23.83 10.93 24.74
CA LEU A 267 23.07 9.70 24.63
C LEU A 267 23.61 8.69 25.65
N GLN A 268 22.79 8.33 26.63
CA GLN A 268 23.15 7.37 27.68
C GLN A 268 23.05 5.94 27.13
N ARG A 269 24.14 5.16 27.19
CA ARG A 269 24.29 3.81 26.62
C ARG A 269 23.18 2.85 27.03
N GLU A 270 22.70 2.97 28.25
CA GLU A 270 21.64 2.14 28.85
C GLU A 270 20.28 2.24 28.12
N ASN A 271 20.04 3.32 27.37
CA ASN A 271 18.77 3.51 26.65
C ASN A 271 18.75 2.84 25.27
N PHE A 272 19.85 2.21 24.86
CA PHE A 272 20.04 1.68 23.50
C PHE A 272 20.42 0.21 23.52
N THR A 273 19.93 -0.55 22.55
CA THR A 273 20.41 -1.91 22.29
C THR A 273 21.80 -1.86 21.66
N SER A 274 22.53 -2.96 21.71
CA SER A 274 23.73 -3.09 20.87
C SER A 274 23.30 -3.21 19.41
N GLY A 275 23.89 -2.40 18.53
CA GLY A 275 23.58 -2.41 17.11
C GLY A 275 23.51 -1.02 16.48
N LEU A 276 23.07 -1.01 15.22
CA LEU A 276 22.86 0.19 14.43
C LEU A 276 21.61 0.94 14.90
N HIS A 277 21.76 2.24 15.03
CA HIS A 277 20.69 3.20 15.24
C HIS A 277 20.88 4.36 14.26
N LEU A 278 19.83 5.14 14.05
CA LEU A 278 19.87 6.35 13.22
C LEU A 278 19.56 7.56 14.09
N ILE A 279 20.31 8.65 13.89
CA ILE A 279 19.89 9.99 14.33
C ILE A 279 19.40 10.74 13.11
N ARG A 280 18.16 11.22 13.16
CA ARG A 280 17.54 12.05 12.14
C ARG A 280 17.38 13.45 12.68
N ILE A 281 17.76 14.44 11.89
CA ILE A 281 17.50 15.85 12.14
C ILE A 281 16.63 16.33 10.98
N SER A 282 15.52 17.01 11.26
CA SER A 282 14.62 17.55 10.24
C SER A 282 14.08 18.92 10.62
N SER A 283 13.97 19.81 9.65
CA SER A 283 13.24 21.07 9.71
C SER A 283 12.33 21.19 8.49
N GLU A 284 11.64 22.31 8.29
CA GLU A 284 10.74 22.52 7.15
C GLU A 284 11.45 22.29 5.80
N ASN A 285 12.73 22.66 5.72
CA ASN A 285 13.46 22.74 4.44
C ASN A 285 14.69 21.82 4.36
N PHE A 286 14.93 20.97 5.36
CA PHE A 286 16.08 20.06 5.32
C PHE A 286 15.87 18.83 6.20
N SER A 287 16.56 17.74 5.86
CA SER A 287 16.76 16.62 6.77
C SER A 287 18.15 16.01 6.60
N VAL A 288 18.78 15.60 7.70
CA VAL A 288 20.05 14.87 7.69
C VAL A 288 19.89 13.65 8.58
N ILE A 289 20.48 12.53 8.14
CA ILE A 289 20.52 11.29 8.90
C ILE A 289 21.97 10.85 9.06
N LYS A 290 22.33 10.41 10.26
CA LYS A 290 23.63 9.81 10.55
C LYS A 290 23.47 8.49 11.29
N LYS A 291 24.33 7.53 10.97
CA LYS A 291 24.39 6.26 11.68
C LYS A 291 25.07 6.47 13.02
N LEU A 292 24.51 5.90 14.08
CA LEU A 292 25.16 5.79 15.38
C LEU A 292 25.17 4.32 15.81
N ILE A 293 26.32 3.85 16.28
CA ILE A 293 26.54 2.43 16.57
C ILE A 293 26.93 2.28 18.03
N PHE A 294 26.13 1.51 18.77
CA PHE A 294 26.49 1.05 20.11
C PHE A 294 26.91 -0.41 20.07
N HIS A 295 28.04 -0.73 20.70
CA HIS A 295 28.50 -2.09 20.95
C HIS A 295 27.99 -2.59 22.30
#